data_AF-A0A3D3PCX4-F1
#
_entry.id   AF-A0A3D3PCX4-F1
#
_cell.length_a   1.000
_cell.length_b   1.000
_cell.length_c   1.000
_cell.angle_alpha   90.00
_cell.angle_beta   90.00
_cell.angle_gamma   90.00
#
_symmetry.space_group_name_H-M   'P 1'
#
loop_
_entity.id
_entity.type
_entity.pdbx_description
1 polymer ?
#
loop_
_entity_poly.entity_id
_entity_poly.type
_entity_poly.pdbx_seq_one_letter_code
_entity_poly.pdbx_strand_id
1 'polypeptide(L)'
;EIAGYKPQEYKIEIDGKIIEIEAFMLSIANSSQFGNNAHISPEASVCDGLLDICITKPFPLYLFPVMGYHMFSKTPHKSIDIIKGKQIRITREKPGPV
;
A
#
# COMPACT_ATOMS: atom_id res chain seq x y z
N GLU A 1 7.20 1.65 16.50
CA GLU A 1 6.38 2.46 15.57
C GLU A 1 5.11 1.75 15.11
N ILE A 2 5.16 0.48 14.71
CA ILE A 2 4.00 -0.26 14.16
C ILE A 2 2.91 -0.59 15.20
N ALA A 3 3.29 -0.97 16.43
CA ALA A 3 2.33 -1.42 17.45
C ALA A 3 1.42 -0.33 18.03
N GLY A 4 1.80 0.95 17.87
CA GLY A 4 1.00 2.10 18.30
C GLY A 4 0.37 2.87 17.13
N TYR A 5 0.65 2.46 15.89
CA TYR A 5 0.13 3.14 14.70
C TYR A 5 -1.37 2.84 14.57
N LYS A 6 -2.17 3.90 14.51
CA LYS A 6 -3.60 3.79 14.24
C LYS A 6 -3.83 4.04 12.77
N PRO A 7 -4.71 3.27 12.12
CA PRO A 7 -5.14 3.59 10.77
C PRO A 7 -5.61 5.04 10.67
N GLN A 8 -5.39 5.62 9.50
CA GLN A 8 -5.83 6.98 9.19
C GLN A 8 -6.70 6.97 7.94
N GLU A 9 -7.59 7.96 7.86
CA GLU A 9 -8.34 8.23 6.65
C GLU A 9 -7.46 8.99 5.66
N TYR A 10 -7.46 8.49 4.42
CA TYR A 10 -6.74 9.07 3.31
C TYR A 10 -7.71 9.40 2.20
N LYS A 11 -7.53 10.61 1.66
CA LYS A 11 -8.15 11.01 0.40
C LYS A 11 -7.12 10.83 -0.70
N ILE A 12 -7.38 9.89 -1.60
CA ILE A 12 -6.50 9.54 -2.71
C ILE A 12 -7.20 9.95 -4.00
N GLU A 13 -6.57 10.83 -4.76
CA GLU A 13 -7.00 11.18 -6.10
C GLU A 13 -6.08 10.48 -7.11
N ILE A 14 -6.67 9.68 -7.99
CA ILE A 14 -5.98 8.85 -8.98
C ILE A 14 -6.60 9.14 -10.34
N ASP A 15 -5.83 9.74 -11.24
CA ASP A 15 -6.27 10.06 -12.61
C ASP A 15 -7.65 10.77 -12.66
N GLY A 16 -7.89 11.68 -11.71
CA GLY A 16 -9.13 12.45 -11.57
C GLY A 16 -10.27 11.75 -10.83
N LYS A 17 -10.08 10.51 -10.38
CA LYS A 17 -11.03 9.80 -9.49
C LYS A 17 -10.61 9.96 -8.03
N ILE A 18 -11.55 10.34 -7.18
CA ILE A 18 -11.32 10.49 -5.75
C ILE A 18 -11.85 9.27 -5.03
N ILE A 19 -11.01 8.69 -4.16
CA ILE A 19 -11.39 7.66 -3.21
C ILE A 19 -11.02 8.11 -1.80
N GLU A 20 -11.89 7.80 -0.84
CA GLU A 20 -11.67 8.03 0.58
C GLU A 20 -11.63 6.66 1.25
N ILE A 21 -10.53 6.37 1.95
CA ILE A 21 -10.28 5.05 2.51
C ILE A 21 -9.51 5.14 3.82
N GLU A 22 -9.90 4.31 4.78
CA GLU A 22 -9.11 4.08 5.99
C GLU A 22 -8.02 3.04 5.69
N ALA A 23 -6.76 3.41 5.90
CA ALA A 23 -5.62 2.54 5.66
C ALA A 23 -4.68 2.50 6.88
N PHE A 24 -4.14 1.31 7.15
CA PHE A 24 -3.05 1.13 8.11
C PHE A 24 -1.71 1.50 7.50
N MET A 25 -1.51 1.22 6.21
CA MET A 25 -0.28 1.57 5.51
C MET A 25 -0.60 1.84 4.04
N LEU A 26 0.03 2.87 3.49
CA LEU A 26 -0.02 3.21 2.08
C LEU A 26 1.40 3.12 1.52
N SER A 27 1.56 2.41 0.43
CA SER A 27 2.84 2.26 -0.24
C SER A 27 2.70 2.48 -1.74
N ILE A 28 3.70 3.13 -2.34
CA ILE A 28 3.72 3.40 -3.77
C ILE A 28 4.85 2.60 -4.38
N ALA A 29 4.50 1.65 -5.22
CA ALA A 29 5.43 0.74 -5.87
C ALA A 29 5.61 1.14 -7.34
N ASN A 30 6.86 1.43 -7.72
CA ASN A 30 7.26 1.57 -9.12
C ASN A 30 7.76 0.24 -9.71
N SER A 31 8.15 -0.70 -8.86
CA SER A 31 8.67 -2.01 -9.24
C SER A 31 8.05 -3.08 -8.37
N SER A 32 8.13 -4.33 -8.82
CA SER A 32 7.50 -5.44 -8.14
C SER A 32 8.17 -5.86 -6.84
N GLN A 33 9.32 -5.27 -6.50
CA GLN A 33 10.14 -5.64 -5.35
C GLN A 33 10.52 -4.42 -4.51
N PHE A 34 10.37 -4.55 -3.19
CA PHE A 34 10.74 -3.56 -2.17
C PHE A 34 12.21 -3.68 -1.69
N GLY A 35 12.85 -4.82 -1.96
CA GLY A 35 14.17 -5.21 -1.44
C GLY A 35 14.10 -6.56 -0.72
N ASN A 36 15.23 -7.27 -0.57
CA ASN A 36 15.29 -8.59 0.09
C ASN A 36 14.28 -9.64 -0.44
N ASN A 37 13.89 -9.58 -1.71
CA ASN A 37 12.82 -10.40 -2.31
C ASN A 37 11.42 -10.22 -1.67
N ALA A 38 11.15 -9.07 -1.05
CA ALA A 38 9.80 -8.72 -0.60
C ALA A 38 8.99 -8.15 -1.77
N HIS A 39 7.83 -8.75 -2.06
CA HIS A 39 6.92 -8.38 -3.13
C HIS A 39 5.56 -7.97 -2.58
N ILE A 40 5.29 -6.66 -2.49
CA ILE A 40 3.96 -6.13 -2.09
C ILE A 40 3.02 -5.98 -3.29
N SER A 41 3.55 -5.59 -4.45
CA SER A 41 2.85 -5.62 -5.74
C SER A 41 3.66 -6.47 -6.72
N PRO A 42 3.44 -7.80 -6.78
CA PRO A 42 4.19 -8.66 -7.69
C PRO A 42 3.96 -8.34 -9.18
N GLU A 43 2.87 -7.65 -9.51
CA GLU A 43 2.46 -7.27 -10.87
C GLU A 43 2.81 -5.82 -11.25
N ALA A 44 3.55 -5.10 -10.39
CA ALA A 44 4.05 -3.77 -10.73
C ALA A 44 5.09 -3.86 -11.86
N SER A 45 4.98 -2.96 -12.84
CA SER A 45 5.87 -2.90 -14.00
C SER A 45 6.54 -1.55 -14.09
N VAL A 46 7.85 -1.54 -14.29
CA VAL A 46 8.62 -0.29 -14.49
C VAL A 46 8.44 0.30 -15.89
N CYS A 47 7.76 -0.40 -16.80
CA CYS A 47 7.64 -0.02 -18.21
C CYS A 47 6.22 0.37 -18.63
N ASP A 48 5.21 0.24 -17.75
CA ASP A 48 3.82 0.55 -18.09
C ASP A 48 3.47 2.05 -17.94
N GLY A 49 4.37 2.82 -17.34
CA GLY A 49 4.18 4.25 -17.07
C GLY A 49 3.11 4.53 -16.01
N LEU A 50 2.80 3.53 -15.17
CA LEU A 50 1.88 3.60 -14.05
C LEU A 50 2.64 3.40 -12.72
N LEU A 51 2.01 3.79 -11.63
CA LEU A 51 2.45 3.47 -10.29
C LEU A 51 1.37 2.64 -9.57
N ASP A 52 1.82 1.67 -8.80
CA ASP A 52 0.97 0.76 -8.03
C ASP A 52 0.82 1.29 -6.60
N ILE A 53 -0.40 1.71 -6.26
CA ILE A 53 -0.77 2.18 -4.92
C ILE A 53 -1.25 0.97 -4.12
N CYS A 54 -0.42 0.52 -3.18
CA CYS A 54 -0.70 -0.59 -2.29
C CYS A 54 -1.31 -0.06 -0.99
N ILE A 55 -2.59 -0.36 -0.79
CA ILE A 55 -3.39 0.07 0.35
C ILE A 55 -3.54 -1.11 1.30
N THR A 56 -2.92 -1.01 2.47
CA THR A 56 -3.06 -2.03 3.51
C THR A 56 -4.20 -1.61 4.43
N LYS A 57 -5.31 -2.36 4.38
CA LYS A 57 -6.47 -2.15 5.26
C LYS A 57 -6.11 -2.36 6.73
N PRO A 58 -6.86 -1.77 7.68
CA PRO A 58 -6.72 -2.10 9.09
C PRO A 58 -6.83 -3.61 9.31
N PHE A 59 -5.84 -4.20 9.97
CA PHE A 59 -5.87 -5.62 10.33
C PHE A 59 -5.27 -5.82 11.74
N PRO A 60 -5.66 -6.90 12.44
CA PRO A 60 -5.08 -7.21 13.74
C PRO A 60 -3.57 -7.41 13.68
N LEU A 61 -2.80 -6.71 14.52
CA LEU A 61 -1.33 -6.71 14.50
C LEU A 61 -0.68 -8.11 14.56
N TYR A 62 -1.34 -9.10 15.14
CA TYR A 62 -0.84 -10.48 15.17
C TYR A 62 -0.78 -11.16 13.78
N LEU A 63 -1.48 -10.63 12.78
CA LEU A 63 -1.39 -11.09 11.38
C LEU A 63 -0.21 -10.47 10.63
N PHE A 64 0.53 -9.55 11.25
CA PHE A 64 1.68 -8.89 10.61
C PHE A 64 2.75 -9.89 10.14
N PRO A 65 3.12 -10.95 10.89
CA PRO A 65 4.02 -12.00 10.40
C PRO A 65 3.46 -12.76 9.19
N VAL A 66 2.14 -12.98 9.15
CA VAL A 66 1.46 -13.66 8.03
C VAL A 66 1.53 -12.79 6.78
N MET A 67 1.29 -11.48 6.92
CA MET A 67 1.48 -10.52 5.83
C MET A 67 2.94 -10.52 5.34
N GLY A 68 3.91 -10.51 6.25
CA GLY A 68 5.33 -10.62 5.90
C GLY A 68 5.64 -11.90 5.11
N TYR A 69 5.13 -13.05 5.55
CA TYR A 69 5.26 -14.32 4.83
C TYR A 69 4.73 -14.21 3.39
N HIS A 70 3.52 -13.66 3.23
CA HIS A 70 2.90 -13.48 1.91
C HIS A 70 3.72 -12.58 0.96
N MET A 71 4.37 -11.54 1.50
CA MET A 71 5.27 -10.67 0.74
C MET A 71 6.51 -11.43 0.22
N PHE A 72 7.08 -12.35 1.00
CA PHE A 72 8.23 -13.16 0.56
C PHE A 72 7.81 -14.36 -0.32
N SER A 73 6.59 -14.88 -0.14
CA SER A 73 6.04 -15.96 -0.98
C SER A 73 5.37 -15.45 -2.26
N LYS A 74 5.39 -14.14 -2.53
CA LYS A 74 4.81 -13.48 -3.72
C LYS A 74 3.31 -13.73 -3.91
N THR A 75 2.60 -14.03 -2.84
CA THR A 75 1.17 -14.33 -2.87
C THR A 75 0.39 -13.11 -2.39
N PRO A 76 -0.68 -12.71 -3.10
CA PRO A 76 -1.49 -11.57 -2.69
C PRO A 76 -2.18 -11.83 -1.35
N HIS A 77 -2.03 -10.90 -0.40
CA HIS A 77 -2.73 -10.96 0.88
C HIS A 77 -4.05 -10.19 0.79
N LYS A 78 -5.14 -10.74 1.36
CA LYS A 78 -6.50 -10.16 1.28
C LYS A 78 -6.63 -8.75 1.87
N SER A 79 -5.70 -8.35 2.73
CA SER A 79 -5.71 -7.02 3.35
C SER A 79 -5.01 -5.96 2.50
N ILE A 80 -4.49 -6.31 1.34
CA ILE A 80 -3.80 -5.38 0.43
C ILE A 80 -4.67 -5.18 -0.81
N ASP A 81 -5.11 -3.95 -1.03
CA ASP A 81 -5.69 -3.53 -2.30
C ASP A 81 -4.61 -2.84 -3.14
N ILE A 82 -4.56 -3.13 -4.44
CA ILE A 82 -3.60 -2.51 -5.35
C ILE A 82 -4.38 -1.74 -6.41
N ILE A 83 -4.08 -0.46 -6.56
CA ILE A 83 -4.69 0.42 -7.56
C ILE A 83 -3.59 1.04 -8.41
N LYS A 84 -3.71 0.98 -9.73
CA LYS A 84 -2.75 1.60 -10.65
C LYS A 84 -3.20 2.98 -11.08
N GLY A 85 -2.27 3.91 -11.26
CA GLY A 85 -2.57 5.24 -11.81
C GLY A 85 -1.33 6.00 -12.25
N LYS A 86 -1.54 7.06 -13.06
CA LYS A 86 -0.44 7.93 -13.56
C LYS A 86 -0.23 9.13 -12.66
N GLN A 87 -1.31 9.81 -12.30
CA GLN A 87 -1.29 11.01 -11.49
C GLN A 87 -1.98 10.73 -10.16
N ILE A 88 -1.20 10.79 -9.08
CA ILE A 88 -1.64 10.39 -7.76
C ILE A 88 -1.43 11.56 -6.79
N ARG A 89 -2.48 11.93 -6.07
CA ARG A 89 -2.41 12.92 -4.98
C ARG A 89 -3.00 12.29 -3.72
N ILE A 90 -2.21 12.24 -2.65
CA ILE A 90 -2.63 11.70 -1.35
C ILE A 90 -2.71 12.84 -0.36
N THR A 91 -3.87 12.99 0.27
CA THR A 91 -4.11 13.95 1.34
C THR A 91 -4.47 13.21 2.62
N ARG A 92 -3.89 13.65 3.74
CA ARG A 92 -4.18 13.16 5.09
C ARG A 92 -4.51 14.35 5.99
N GLU A 93 -5.42 14.18 6.94
CA GLU A 93 -5.83 15.27 7.85
C GLU A 93 -4.72 15.69 8.80
N LYS A 94 -3.89 14.73 9.24
CA LYS A 94 -2.85 14.95 10.22
C LYS A 94 -1.48 14.59 9.65
N PRO A 95 -0.42 15.31 10.03
CA PRO A 95 0.93 14.84 9.78
C PRO A 95 1.11 13.45 10.42
N GLY A 96 1.68 12.53 9.65
CA GLY A 96 2.13 11.23 10.11
C GLY A 96 3.65 11.23 10.29
N PRO A 97 4.22 10.14 10.80
CA PRO A 97 5.66 9.99 10.98
C PRO A 97 6.40 10.22 9.66
N VAL A 98 7.59 10.82 9.76
CA VAL A 98 8.52 11.08 8.64
C VAL A 98 9.56 9.99 8.60
#